data_AF-A0A950C0P0-F1
#
_entry.id   AF-A0A950C0P0-F1
#
_cell.length_a   1.000
_cell.length_b   1.000
_cell.length_c   1.000
_cell.angle_alpha   90.00
_cell.angle_beta   90.00
_cell.angle_gamma   90.00
#
_symmetry.space_group_name_H-M   'P 1'
#
loop_
_entity.id
_entity.type
_entity.pdbx_description
1 polymer ?
#
loop_
_entity_poly.entity_id
_entity_poly.type
_entity_poly.pdbx_seq_one_letter_code
_entity_poly.pdbx_strand_id
1 'polypeptide(L)'
;VILYKFTVFGFTLPHVGYVFLGWLAIPFSIFWYLGMVNAINFLDGLDGLVTGVTLISSVTMVIVSWWHHEYLVAITMCALGGAAAGFLPFNYHPARIFMGDGGSLFVGFVLASAAVMGTEKVAVGISLLVPLIVLGVPILDTARVMIARISKRAPLFDADRSHVHHQLLDVGLSQRQVVNLIYIVCGILGAIAIVLSRPGGPHVF
;
A
#
# COMPACT_ATOMS: atom_id res chain seq x y z
N VAL A 1 19.64 22.22 2.51
CA VAL A 1 18.94 21.17 1.72
C VAL A 1 18.29 20.22 2.70
N ILE A 2 16.98 20.10 2.62
CA ILE A 2 16.09 19.47 3.63
C ILE A 2 16.20 17.95 3.51
N LEU A 3 17.09 17.31 4.27
CA LEU A 3 17.17 15.84 4.41
C LEU A 3 16.21 15.30 5.50
N TYR A 4 15.63 16.18 6.32
CA TYR A 4 14.82 15.80 7.48
C TYR A 4 13.47 15.16 7.12
N LYS A 5 12.91 15.38 5.93
CA LYS A 5 11.54 14.94 5.60
C LYS A 5 11.42 13.53 4.99
N PHE A 6 12.54 12.85 4.74
CA PHE A 6 12.56 11.49 4.17
C PHE A 6 13.07 10.44 5.17
N THR A 7 13.35 10.83 6.41
CA THR A 7 13.83 9.91 7.45
C THR A 7 12.70 9.59 8.41
N VAL A 8 12.42 8.31 8.61
CA VAL A 8 11.53 7.81 9.66
C VAL A 8 12.29 7.85 10.98
N PHE A 9 12.08 8.90 11.77
CA PHE A 9 12.72 9.05 13.09
C PHE A 9 12.09 8.17 14.16
N GLY A 10 10.84 7.76 13.96
CA GLY A 10 10.08 6.98 14.91
C GLY A 10 8.63 6.87 14.48
N PHE A 11 7.88 6.07 15.21
CA PHE A 11 6.45 5.90 15.01
C PHE A 11 5.78 5.71 16.37
N THR A 12 4.55 6.18 16.50
CA THR A 12 3.75 5.90 17.68
C THR A 12 3.22 4.46 17.59
N LEU A 13 3.10 3.77 18.72
CA LEU A 13 2.43 2.48 18.80
C LEU A 13 1.20 2.61 19.71
N PRO A 14 0.08 1.91 19.39
CA PRO A 14 -1.07 1.90 20.28
C PRO A 14 -0.63 1.41 21.66
N HIS A 15 -1.05 2.10 22.73
CA HIS A 15 -0.81 1.74 24.13
C HIS A 15 0.66 1.78 24.60
N VAL A 16 1.63 1.88 23.68
CA VAL A 16 3.08 1.90 23.98
C VAL A 16 3.65 3.32 23.87
N GLY A 17 3.07 4.19 23.03
CA GLY A 17 3.54 5.56 22.83
C GLY A 17 4.56 5.71 21.69
N TYR A 18 5.24 6.85 21.63
CA TYR A 18 6.20 7.15 20.56
C TYR A 18 7.49 6.35 20.72
N VAL A 19 7.82 5.53 19.71
CA VAL A 19 9.08 4.78 19.65
C VAL A 19 10.07 5.56 18.79
N PHE A 20 11.12 6.07 19.42
CA PHE A 20 12.23 6.75 18.74
C PHE A 20 13.26 5.73 18.25
N LEU A 21 13.61 5.78 16.96
CA LEU A 21 14.53 4.83 16.33
C LEU A 21 16.01 5.21 16.50
N GLY A 22 16.32 6.49 16.74
CA GLY A 22 17.69 6.97 16.86
C GLY A 22 18.54 6.63 15.64
N TRP A 23 19.71 6.02 15.87
CA TRP A 23 20.62 5.54 14.82
C TRP A 23 20.00 4.51 13.85
N LEU A 24 18.95 3.78 14.25
CA LEU A 24 18.23 2.87 13.36
C LEU A 24 17.29 3.58 12.37
N ALA A 25 17.07 4.88 12.51
CA ALA A 25 16.20 5.66 11.64
C ALA A 25 16.63 5.58 10.16
N ILE A 26 17.93 5.67 9.88
CA ILE A 26 18.47 5.63 8.52
C ILE A 26 18.27 4.25 7.87
N PRO A 27 18.76 3.13 8.44
CA PRO A 27 18.56 1.82 7.82
C PRO A 27 17.08 1.44 7.73
N PHE A 28 16.26 1.82 8.72
CA PHE A 28 14.82 1.63 8.65
C PHE A 28 14.18 2.41 7.50
N SER A 29 14.58 3.67 7.30
CA SER A 29 14.08 4.49 6.18
C SER A 29 14.48 3.88 4.84
N ILE A 30 15.74 3.44 4.68
CA ILE A 30 16.18 2.77 3.45
C ILE A 30 15.34 1.53 3.18
N PHE A 31 15.16 0.68 4.21
CA PHE A 31 14.32 -0.51 4.11
C PHE A 31 12.86 -0.15 3.76
N TRP A 32 12.31 0.90 4.36
CA TRP A 32 10.97 1.39 4.12
C TRP A 32 10.74 1.77 2.65
N TYR A 33 11.60 2.64 2.11
CA TYR A 33 11.47 3.11 0.73
C TYR A 33 11.70 1.98 -0.27
N LEU A 34 12.78 1.20 -0.11
CA LEU A 34 13.07 0.07 -1.01
C LEU A 34 11.97 -1.00 -0.93
N GLY A 35 11.49 -1.30 0.28
CA GLY A 35 10.41 -2.25 0.51
C GLY A 35 9.12 -1.81 -0.17
N MET A 36 8.72 -0.55 -0.01
CA MET A 36 7.51 0.00 -0.63
C MET A 36 7.59 0.04 -2.17
N VAL A 37 8.71 0.50 -2.70
CA VAL A 37 8.96 0.58 -4.16
C VAL A 37 8.91 -0.82 -4.78
N ASN A 38 9.61 -1.78 -4.18
CA ASN A 38 9.61 -3.16 -4.67
C ASN A 38 8.25 -3.83 -4.49
N ALA A 39 7.55 -3.59 -3.36
CA ALA A 39 6.22 -4.16 -3.13
C ALA A 39 5.20 -3.70 -4.18
N ILE A 40 5.22 -2.41 -4.55
CA ILE A 40 4.36 -1.90 -5.63
C ILE A 40 4.77 -2.46 -6.99
N ASN A 41 6.06 -2.60 -7.26
CA ASN A 41 6.53 -3.21 -8.51
C ASN A 41 6.09 -4.69 -8.62
N PHE A 42 6.18 -5.47 -7.53
CA PHE A 42 5.66 -6.83 -7.49
C PHE A 42 4.14 -6.92 -7.68
N LEU A 43 3.40 -5.88 -7.30
CA LEU A 43 1.96 -5.81 -7.53
C LEU A 43 1.59 -5.52 -8.98
N ASP A 44 2.48 -4.94 -9.78
CA ASP A 44 2.23 -4.54 -11.18
C ASP A 44 2.22 -5.75 -12.14
N GLY A 45 1.77 -6.91 -11.66
CA GLY A 45 1.60 -8.15 -12.44
C GLY A 45 0.18 -8.40 -12.92
N LEU A 46 -0.81 -7.60 -12.50
CA LEU A 46 -2.21 -7.72 -12.91
C LEU A 46 -2.76 -6.36 -13.40
N ASP A 47 -3.37 -6.36 -14.60
CA ASP A 47 -4.05 -5.21 -15.19
C ASP A 47 -4.98 -4.49 -14.19
N GLY A 48 -4.75 -3.20 -14.00
CA GLY A 48 -5.55 -2.34 -13.14
C GLY A 48 -5.14 -2.36 -11.67
N LEU A 49 -4.48 -3.43 -11.18
CA LEU A 49 -4.30 -3.67 -9.75
C LEU A 49 -3.59 -2.52 -9.03
N VAL A 50 -2.36 -2.20 -9.45
CA VAL A 50 -1.56 -1.13 -8.82
C VAL A 50 -2.28 0.20 -8.97
N THR A 51 -2.82 0.49 -10.16
CA THR A 51 -3.51 1.74 -10.45
C THR A 51 -4.72 1.95 -9.53
N GLY A 52 -5.55 0.93 -9.31
CA GLY A 52 -6.72 1.04 -8.44
C GLY A 52 -6.36 1.08 -6.95
N VAL A 53 -5.38 0.28 -6.50
CA VAL A 53 -4.87 0.36 -5.13
C VAL A 53 -4.27 1.74 -4.84
N THR A 54 -3.56 2.31 -5.81
CA THR A 54 -3.00 3.68 -5.74
C THR A 54 -4.10 4.72 -5.63
N LEU A 55 -5.18 4.58 -6.40
CA LEU A 55 -6.32 5.48 -6.35
C LEU A 55 -7.00 5.46 -4.97
N ILE A 56 -7.28 4.26 -4.44
CA ILE A 56 -7.91 4.09 -3.12
C ILE A 56 -7.02 4.66 -2.01
N SER A 57 -5.72 4.35 -2.06
CA SER A 57 -4.73 4.85 -1.10
C SER A 57 -4.63 6.38 -1.16
N SER A 58 -4.60 6.94 -2.36
CA SER A 58 -4.54 8.39 -2.57
C SER A 58 -5.77 9.09 -2.01
N VAL A 59 -6.99 8.61 -2.30
CA VAL A 59 -8.23 9.17 -1.74
C VAL A 59 -8.24 9.14 -0.22
N THR A 60 -7.84 8.01 0.36
CA THR A 60 -7.72 7.85 1.82
C THR A 60 -6.75 8.88 2.39
N MET A 61 -5.56 8.99 1.80
CA MET A 61 -4.51 9.91 2.25
C MET A 61 -4.90 11.38 2.08
N VAL A 62 -5.64 11.75 1.02
CA VAL A 62 -6.17 13.11 0.84
C VAL A 62 -7.08 13.48 2.00
N ILE A 63 -8.06 12.63 2.32
CA ILE A 63 -9.04 12.90 3.39
C ILE A 63 -8.32 13.06 4.73
N VAL A 64 -7.44 12.13 5.06
CA VAL A 64 -6.76 12.17 6.35
C VAL A 64 -5.78 13.35 6.42
N SER A 65 -4.96 13.56 5.39
CA SER A 65 -3.98 14.66 5.39
C SER A 65 -4.67 16.03 5.45
N TRP A 66 -5.84 16.17 4.83
CA TRP A 66 -6.65 17.38 4.92
C TRP A 66 -7.11 17.68 6.34
N TRP A 67 -7.60 16.67 7.08
CA TRP A 67 -8.03 16.83 8.47
C TRP A 67 -6.91 17.21 9.44
N HIS A 68 -5.70 16.79 9.13
CA HIS A 68 -4.51 17.07 9.95
C HIS A 68 -3.70 18.27 9.45
N HIS A 69 -4.25 19.04 8.51
CA HIS A 69 -3.63 20.23 7.93
C HIS A 69 -2.29 19.98 7.20
N GLU A 70 -2.04 18.73 6.79
CA GLU A 70 -0.87 18.33 6.00
C GLU A 70 -1.16 18.50 4.49
N TYR A 71 -1.38 19.76 4.11
CA TYR A 71 -1.86 20.13 2.76
C TYR A 71 -0.93 19.72 1.63
N LEU A 72 0.39 19.70 1.88
CA LEU A 72 1.36 19.26 0.88
C LEU A 72 1.14 17.79 0.51
N VAL A 73 0.94 16.92 1.50
CA VAL A 73 0.62 15.50 1.28
C VAL A 73 -0.73 15.36 0.58
N ALA A 74 -1.74 16.13 1.01
CA ALA A 74 -3.06 16.11 0.37
C ALA A 74 -2.99 16.47 -1.12
N ILE A 75 -2.27 17.54 -1.49
CA ILE A 75 -2.14 17.97 -2.89
C ILE A 75 -1.37 16.92 -3.71
N THR A 76 -0.27 16.37 -3.17
CA THR A 76 0.51 15.33 -3.85
C THR A 76 -0.33 14.06 -4.08
N MET A 77 -1.14 13.65 -3.10
CA MET A 77 -2.04 12.51 -3.23
C MET A 77 -3.23 12.79 -4.16
N CYS A 78 -3.75 14.02 -4.18
CA CYS A 78 -4.74 14.43 -5.19
C CYS A 78 -4.18 14.31 -6.61
N ALA A 79 -2.94 14.75 -6.84
CA ALA A 79 -2.28 14.63 -8.14
C ALA A 79 -2.03 13.16 -8.52
N LEU A 80 -1.52 12.35 -7.60
CA LEU A 80 -1.28 10.92 -7.82
C LEU A 80 -2.59 10.17 -8.08
N GLY A 81 -3.61 10.41 -7.26
CA GLY A 81 -4.94 9.84 -7.42
C GLY A 81 -5.62 10.28 -8.72
N GLY A 82 -5.48 11.55 -9.12
CA GLY A 82 -5.97 12.05 -10.40
C GLY A 82 -5.29 11.38 -11.60
N ALA A 83 -3.96 11.22 -11.54
CA ALA A 83 -3.21 10.49 -12.56
C ALA A 83 -3.63 9.02 -12.62
N ALA A 84 -3.77 8.35 -11.48
CA ALA A 84 -4.24 6.97 -11.41
C ALA A 84 -5.67 6.83 -11.94
N ALA A 85 -6.59 7.74 -11.60
CA ALA A 85 -7.96 7.76 -12.11
C ALA A 85 -8.01 7.96 -13.63
N GLY A 86 -7.17 8.84 -14.17
CA GLY A 86 -7.05 9.05 -15.61
C GLY A 86 -6.43 7.86 -16.36
N PHE A 87 -5.51 7.15 -15.71
CA PHE A 87 -4.83 5.98 -16.28
C PHE A 87 -5.66 4.69 -16.19
N LEU A 88 -6.48 4.54 -15.15
CA LEU A 88 -7.23 3.31 -14.84
C LEU A 88 -8.08 2.79 -16.01
N PRO A 89 -8.83 3.61 -16.78
CA PRO A 89 -9.59 3.11 -17.94
C PRO A 89 -8.74 2.46 -19.04
N PHE A 90 -7.46 2.87 -19.16
CA PHE A 90 -6.52 2.31 -20.12
C PHE A 90 -5.77 1.09 -19.58
N ASN A 91 -5.65 1.00 -18.24
CA ASN A 91 -4.93 -0.07 -17.56
C ASN A 91 -5.85 -1.18 -17.02
N TYR A 92 -7.16 -0.95 -16.91
CA TYR A 92 -8.11 -1.94 -16.41
C TYR A 92 -8.33 -3.08 -17.41
N HIS A 93 -8.47 -4.31 -16.90
CA HIS A 93 -8.48 -5.52 -17.72
C HIS A 93 -9.61 -5.55 -18.79
N PRO A 94 -9.31 -5.83 -20.07
CA PRO A 94 -7.99 -6.04 -20.66
C PRO A 94 -7.19 -4.74 -20.86
N ALA A 95 -5.98 -4.67 -20.32
CA ALA A 95 -5.14 -3.47 -20.40
C ALA A 95 -4.76 -3.12 -21.84
N ARG A 96 -4.84 -1.82 -22.17
CA ARG A 96 -4.32 -1.25 -23.42
C ARG A 96 -2.94 -0.62 -23.22
N ILE A 97 -2.67 -0.14 -22.01
CA ILE A 97 -1.41 0.48 -21.62
C ILE A 97 -0.97 -0.13 -20.29
N PHE A 98 0.24 -0.68 -20.27
CA PHE A 98 0.88 -1.20 -19.07
C PHE A 98 1.59 -0.09 -18.31
N MET A 99 1.62 -0.19 -16.98
CA MET A 99 2.28 0.78 -16.12
C MET A 99 3.82 0.65 -16.24
N GLY A 100 4.31 -0.59 -16.16
CA GLY A 100 5.73 -0.92 -16.28
C GLY A 100 6.53 -0.45 -15.06
N ASP A 101 7.82 -0.76 -15.05
CA ASP A 101 8.70 -0.45 -13.91
C ASP A 101 8.78 1.04 -13.63
N GLY A 102 8.80 1.88 -14.67
CA GLY A 102 8.86 3.34 -14.49
C GLY A 102 7.67 3.88 -13.69
N GLY A 103 6.46 3.40 -13.96
CA GLY A 103 5.24 3.84 -13.27
C GLY A 103 5.12 3.24 -11.86
N SER A 104 5.36 1.93 -11.73
CA SER A 104 5.20 1.23 -10.46
C SER A 104 6.24 1.66 -9.41
N LEU A 105 7.51 1.83 -9.80
CA LEU A 105 8.55 2.32 -8.89
C LEU A 105 8.27 3.76 -8.44
N PHE A 106 7.81 4.62 -9.36
CA PHE A 106 7.44 6.00 -9.04
C PHE A 106 6.28 6.05 -8.05
N VAL A 107 5.20 5.29 -8.31
CA VAL A 107 4.05 5.19 -7.39
C VAL A 107 4.49 4.73 -6.00
N GLY A 108 5.31 3.67 -5.91
CA GLY A 108 5.79 3.18 -4.64
C GLY A 108 6.63 4.20 -3.88
N PHE A 109 7.48 4.95 -4.57
CA PHE A 109 8.27 6.01 -3.96
C PHE A 109 7.41 7.17 -3.45
N VAL A 110 6.40 7.60 -4.21
CA VAL A 110 5.52 8.71 -3.82
C VAL A 110 4.62 8.31 -2.65
N LEU A 111 4.06 7.10 -2.65
CA LEU A 111 3.28 6.58 -1.52
C LEU A 111 4.15 6.42 -0.26
N ALA A 112 5.36 5.90 -0.40
CA ALA A 112 6.32 5.81 0.71
C ALA A 112 6.65 7.20 1.29
N SER A 113 6.88 8.19 0.41
CA SER A 113 7.16 9.57 0.82
C SER A 113 5.99 10.22 1.55
N ALA A 114 4.78 10.06 1.02
CA ALA A 114 3.56 10.59 1.64
C ALA A 114 3.33 10.01 3.04
N ALA A 115 3.60 8.72 3.23
CA ALA A 115 3.47 8.05 4.51
C ALA A 115 4.48 8.54 5.58
N VAL A 116 5.68 8.97 5.16
CA VAL A 116 6.71 9.55 6.05
C VAL A 116 6.47 11.03 6.33
N MET A 117 5.93 11.77 5.36
CA MET A 117 5.63 13.19 5.56
C MET A 117 4.39 13.41 6.43
N GLY A 118 3.40 12.51 6.38
CA GLY A 118 2.20 12.58 7.22
C GLY A 118 2.41 12.22 8.69
N THR A 119 3.59 11.70 9.08
CA THR A 119 3.83 11.08 10.39
C THR A 119 4.09 12.08 11.53
N GLU A 120 4.36 13.36 11.24
CA GLU A 120 4.67 14.33 12.29
C GLU A 120 3.45 14.74 13.13
N LYS A 121 2.22 14.49 12.64
CA LYS A 121 0.98 14.84 13.36
C LYS A 121 -0.11 13.79 13.32
N VAL A 122 -0.06 12.85 12.39
CA VAL A 122 -1.08 11.81 12.28
C VAL A 122 -0.58 10.51 12.89
N ALA A 123 -1.27 10.08 13.95
CA ALA A 123 -1.08 8.78 14.58
C ALA A 123 -0.99 7.67 13.52
N VAL A 124 0.08 6.87 13.64
CA VAL A 124 0.22 5.41 13.41
C VAL A 124 -0.60 4.73 12.32
N GLY A 125 -1.90 4.99 12.28
CA GLY A 125 -2.86 4.49 11.31
C GLY A 125 -2.35 4.69 9.89
N ILE A 126 -2.09 5.92 9.45
CA ILE A 126 -1.68 6.18 8.05
C ILE A 126 -0.40 5.43 7.69
N SER A 127 0.65 5.57 8.50
CA SER A 127 1.97 5.03 8.16
C SER A 127 2.00 3.50 8.20
N LEU A 128 1.20 2.82 9.02
CA LEU A 128 1.09 1.35 8.94
C LEU A 128 0.05 0.87 7.91
N LEU A 129 -0.94 1.69 7.56
CA LEU A 129 -2.00 1.34 6.62
C LEU A 129 -1.55 1.36 5.17
N VAL A 130 -0.64 2.24 4.75
CA VAL A 130 -0.11 2.24 3.38
C VAL A 130 0.60 0.91 3.07
N PRO A 131 1.51 0.39 3.92
CA PRO A 131 2.02 -0.98 3.80
C PRO A 131 0.94 -2.03 3.95
N LEU A 132 -0.08 -1.87 4.80
CA LEU A 132 -1.14 -2.88 4.92
C LEU A 132 -2.02 -2.96 3.66
N ILE A 133 -2.24 -1.84 2.97
CA ILE A 133 -3.00 -1.73 1.73
C ILE A 133 -2.17 -2.28 0.56
N VAL A 134 -0.87 -2.00 0.55
CA VAL A 134 0.08 -2.46 -0.48
C VAL A 134 0.51 -3.91 -0.27
N LEU A 135 0.78 -4.33 0.97
CA LEU A 135 1.14 -5.69 1.34
C LEU A 135 -0.08 -6.58 1.59
N GLY A 136 -1.29 -6.02 1.72
CA GLY A 136 -2.51 -6.79 1.89
C GLY A 136 -2.77 -7.76 0.74
N VAL A 137 -2.31 -7.42 -0.46
CA VAL A 137 -2.34 -8.30 -1.63
C VAL A 137 -1.35 -9.46 -1.51
N PRO A 138 -0.02 -9.24 -1.30
CA PRO A 138 0.92 -10.32 -0.98
C PRO A 138 0.47 -11.19 0.20
N ILE A 139 -0.14 -10.60 1.22
CA ILE A 139 -0.59 -11.30 2.45
C ILE A 139 -1.84 -12.15 2.17
N LEU A 140 -2.84 -11.65 1.45
CA LEU A 140 -4.02 -12.44 1.06
C LEU A 140 -3.66 -13.53 0.05
N ASP A 141 -2.71 -13.25 -0.83
CA ASP A 141 -2.19 -14.17 -1.84
C ASP A 141 -1.39 -15.31 -1.17
N THR A 142 -0.48 -15.00 -0.25
CA THR A 142 0.21 -16.01 0.57
C THR A 142 -0.71 -16.74 1.54
N ALA A 143 -1.63 -16.05 2.23
CA ALA A 143 -2.52 -16.68 3.21
C ALA A 143 -3.49 -17.67 2.56
N ARG A 144 -4.05 -17.38 1.38
CA ARG A 144 -4.93 -18.31 0.67
C ARG A 144 -4.15 -19.49 0.08
N VAL A 145 -2.95 -19.26 -0.45
CA VAL A 145 -2.08 -20.35 -0.93
C VAL A 145 -1.66 -21.26 0.23
N MET A 146 -1.32 -20.71 1.40
CA MET A 146 -1.01 -21.49 2.59
C MET A 146 -2.22 -22.27 3.09
N ILE A 147 -3.41 -21.66 3.22
CA ILE A 147 -4.64 -22.34 3.67
C ILE A 147 -5.05 -23.46 2.68
N ALA A 148 -4.95 -23.20 1.37
CA ALA A 148 -5.25 -24.20 0.34
C ALA A 148 -4.22 -25.34 0.26
N ARG A 149 -2.93 -25.07 0.56
CA ARG A 149 -1.88 -26.10 0.65
C ARG A 149 -2.00 -26.93 1.93
N ILE A 150 -2.38 -26.32 3.06
CA ILE A 150 -2.63 -26.99 4.34
C ILE A 150 -3.85 -27.91 4.26
N SER A 151 -4.94 -27.48 3.61
CA SER A 151 -6.11 -28.35 3.40
C SER A 151 -5.83 -29.55 2.48
N LYS A 152 -4.81 -29.43 1.61
CA LYS A 152 -4.36 -30.48 0.67
C LYS A 152 -3.10 -31.24 1.11
N ARG A 153 -2.54 -30.97 2.30
CA ARG A 153 -1.29 -31.58 2.83
C ARG A 153 -0.10 -31.57 1.85
N ALA A 154 0.05 -30.50 1.06
CA ALA A 154 1.16 -30.35 0.13
C ALA A 154 2.40 -29.73 0.83
N PRO A 155 3.64 -30.13 0.50
CA PRO A 155 4.85 -29.62 1.14
C PRO A 155 5.07 -28.12 0.88
N LEU A 156 5.55 -27.42 1.91
CA LEU A 156 5.65 -25.96 1.99
C LEU A 156 6.92 -25.36 1.35
N PHE A 157 7.94 -26.17 1.06
CA PHE A 157 9.31 -25.69 0.78
C PHE A 157 10.02 -26.45 -0.36
N ASP A 158 9.34 -26.73 -1.46
CA ASP A 158 10.05 -27.11 -2.69
C ASP A 158 10.34 -25.89 -3.55
N ALA A 159 11.61 -25.73 -3.88
CA ALA A 159 12.13 -24.67 -4.71
C ALA A 159 12.04 -25.08 -6.19
N ASP A 160 11.01 -24.64 -6.92
CA ASP A 160 11.23 -24.18 -8.30
C ASP A 160 10.03 -23.45 -8.95
N ARG A 161 10.38 -22.38 -9.69
CA ARG A 161 9.73 -21.75 -10.86
C ARG A 161 8.20 -21.78 -11.04
N SER A 162 7.45 -21.06 -10.22
CA SER A 162 6.14 -20.57 -10.67
C SER A 162 5.78 -19.27 -9.96
N HIS A 163 5.98 -18.13 -10.63
CA HIS A 163 5.47 -16.85 -10.14
C HIS A 163 3.95 -16.92 -9.93
N VAL A 164 3.49 -16.16 -8.94
CA VAL A 164 2.09 -15.99 -8.47
C VAL A 164 1.05 -15.95 -9.60
N HIS A 165 1.41 -15.39 -10.75
CA HIS A 165 0.50 -15.19 -11.89
C HIS A 165 0.04 -16.50 -12.56
N HIS A 166 0.84 -17.58 -12.55
CA HIS A 166 0.40 -18.88 -13.09
C HIS A 166 -0.56 -19.61 -12.13
N GLN A 167 -0.38 -19.45 -10.82
CA GLN A 167 -1.23 -20.10 -9.81
C GLN A 167 -2.62 -19.45 -9.68
N LEU A 168 -2.78 -18.18 -10.10
CA LEU A 168 -4.07 -17.48 -10.14
C LEU A 168 -4.95 -17.88 -11.32
N LEU A 169 -4.36 -18.28 -12.46
CA LEU A 169 -5.10 -18.79 -13.63
C LEU A 169 -5.63 -20.21 -13.38
N ASP A 170 -4.93 -21.02 -12.59
CA ASP A 170 -5.26 -22.43 -12.34
C ASP A 170 -6.42 -22.67 -11.34
N VAL A 171 -6.97 -21.61 -10.73
CA VAL A 171 -8.09 -21.68 -9.76
C VAL A 171 -9.45 -21.25 -10.37
N GLY A 172 -9.46 -20.81 -11.64
CA GLY A 172 -10.70 -20.48 -12.37
C GLY A 172 -11.34 -19.13 -12.03
N LEU A 173 -10.70 -18.30 -11.21
CA LEU A 173 -11.10 -16.90 -11.02
C LEU A 173 -10.56 -16.05 -12.17
N SER A 174 -11.40 -15.18 -12.71
CA SER A 174 -10.96 -14.17 -13.65
C SER A 174 -10.10 -13.13 -12.93
N GLN A 175 -9.06 -12.62 -13.60
CA GLN A 175 -8.22 -11.52 -13.12
C GLN A 175 -9.03 -10.34 -12.58
N ARG A 176 -10.15 -10.01 -13.22
CA ARG A 176 -11.10 -8.98 -12.77
C ARG A 176 -11.67 -9.24 -11.38
N GLN A 177 -12.01 -10.48 -11.04
CA GLN A 177 -12.55 -10.83 -9.72
C GLN A 177 -11.49 -10.64 -8.62
N VAL A 178 -10.23 -11.00 -8.90
CA VAL A 178 -9.12 -10.84 -7.97
C VAL A 178 -8.87 -9.36 -7.69
N VAL A 179 -8.74 -8.56 -8.76
CA VAL A 179 -8.52 -7.11 -8.67
C VAL A 179 -9.67 -6.42 -7.91
N ASN A 180 -10.93 -6.75 -8.21
CA ASN A 180 -12.07 -6.15 -7.54
C ASN A 180 -12.16 -6.53 -6.05
N LEU A 181 -11.85 -7.77 -5.69
CA LEU A 181 -11.79 -8.18 -4.29
C LEU A 181 -10.74 -7.37 -3.53
N ILE A 182 -9.56 -7.18 -4.13
CA ILE A 182 -8.50 -6.38 -3.53
C ILE A 182 -8.97 -4.93 -3.33
N TYR A 183 -9.62 -4.33 -4.32
CA TYR A 183 -10.17 -2.98 -4.17
C TYR A 183 -11.15 -2.87 -3.00
N ILE A 184 -12.00 -3.88 -2.81
CA ILE A 184 -12.92 -3.91 -1.66
C ILE A 184 -12.15 -3.96 -0.35
N VAL A 185 -11.14 -4.84 -0.22
CA VAL A 185 -10.32 -4.94 1.00
C VAL A 185 -9.59 -3.62 1.26
N CYS A 186 -8.93 -3.05 0.25
CA CYS A 186 -8.24 -1.77 0.37
C CYS A 186 -9.22 -0.64 0.73
N GLY A 187 -10.43 -0.64 0.16
CA GLY A 187 -11.47 0.33 0.49
C GLY A 187 -11.96 0.21 1.93
N ILE A 188 -12.14 -1.00 2.45
CA ILE A 188 -12.51 -1.23 3.87
C ILE A 188 -11.38 -0.76 4.78
N LEU A 189 -10.13 -1.13 4.50
CA LEU A 189 -8.97 -0.68 5.28
C LEU A 189 -8.82 0.84 5.24
N GLY A 190 -9.03 1.47 4.07
CA GLY A 190 -9.04 2.92 3.92
C GLY A 190 -10.18 3.59 4.71
N ALA A 191 -11.37 3.01 4.72
CA ALA A 191 -12.49 3.51 5.52
C ALA A 191 -12.19 3.42 7.03
N ILE A 192 -11.63 2.30 7.49
CA ILE A 192 -11.17 2.14 8.88
C ILE A 192 -10.10 3.20 9.20
N ALA A 193 -9.14 3.42 8.30
CA ALA A 193 -8.11 4.46 8.44
C ALA A 193 -8.71 5.84 8.67
N ILE A 194 -9.68 6.21 7.83
CA ILE A 194 -10.39 7.48 7.92
C ILE A 194 -11.10 7.58 9.28
N VAL A 195 -11.87 6.57 9.67
CA VAL A 195 -12.60 6.59 10.95
C VAL A 195 -11.66 6.74 12.15
N LEU A 196 -10.55 6.00 12.17
CA LEU A 196 -9.54 6.08 13.24
C LEU A 196 -8.78 7.40 13.27
N SER A 197 -8.63 8.07 12.12
CA SER A 197 -7.86 9.31 12.00
C SER A 197 -8.72 10.56 12.15
N ARG A 198 -10.02 10.43 12.45
CA ARG A 198 -10.96 11.54 12.57
C ARG A 198 -10.57 12.46 13.75
N PRO A 199 -10.50 13.79 13.55
CA PRO A 199 -10.30 14.74 14.64
C PRO A 199 -11.40 14.58 15.71
N GLY A 200 -11.02 14.30 16.96
CA GLY A 200 -11.95 14.07 18.07
C GLY A 200 -12.65 12.70 18.10
N GLY A 201 -12.19 11.72 17.32
CA GLY A 201 -12.62 10.32 17.43
C GLY A 201 -12.17 9.65 18.73
N PRO A 202 -12.57 8.38 19.01
CA PRO A 202 -12.08 7.67 20.18
C PRO A 202 -10.55 7.70 20.16
N HIS A 203 -9.95 8.21 21.24
CA HIS A 203 -8.52 8.22 21.45
C HIS A 203 -8.03 6.77 21.57
N VAL A 204 -7.86 6.09 20.44
CA VAL A 204 -7.13 4.82 20.36
C VAL A 204 -5.61 5.08 20.47
N PHE A 205 -5.22 6.36 20.49
CA PHE A 205 -3.85 6.86 20.67
C PHE A 205 -3.86 8.12 21.54
#